data_AF-A0A7W8A883-F1
#
_entry.id   AF-A0A7W8A883-F1
#
_cell.length_a   1.000
_cell.length_b   1.000
_cell.length_c   1.000
_cell.angle_alpha   90.00
_cell.angle_beta   90.00
_cell.angle_gamma   90.00
#
_symmetry.space_group_name_H-M   'P 1'
#
loop_
_entity.id
_entity.type
_entity.pdbx_description
1 polymer ?
#
loop_
_entity_poly.entity_id
_entity_poly.type
_entity_poly.pdbx_seq_one_letter_code
_entity_poly.pdbx_strand_id
1 'polypeptide(L)'
;MRLAGMSHDAIARQLGIKGGARAVSKDMTRALASAAKAQQESSEQLLDIEIKRLDRLMQALWPKALDGDVKAVEACEKLITRRSYLLGLDQMNRNGAQDGDVLSLLGSLFDSLRGRHTPDEVVEAHVVGEIESGDEDDLDDEDDG
;
A
#
# COMPACT_ATOMS: atom_id res chain seq x y z
N MET A 1 -4.73 -9.72 -32.94
CA MET A 1 -4.80 -11.20 -32.89
C MET A 1 -5.49 -11.76 -31.64
N ARG A 2 -5.28 -11.23 -30.42
CA ARG A 2 -6.08 -11.65 -29.25
C ARG A 2 -7.55 -11.16 -29.29
N LEU A 3 -7.79 -10.01 -29.91
CA LEU A 3 -9.14 -9.51 -30.24
C LEU A 3 -9.95 -10.47 -31.15
N ALA A 4 -9.27 -11.41 -31.82
CA ALA A 4 -9.88 -12.45 -32.65
C ALA A 4 -10.02 -13.81 -31.92
N GLY A 5 -9.72 -13.88 -30.61
CA GLY A 5 -9.92 -15.10 -29.80
C GLY A 5 -8.90 -16.22 -30.00
N MET A 6 -7.81 -15.99 -30.72
CA MET A 6 -6.83 -17.04 -31.05
C MET A 6 -5.95 -17.42 -29.83
N SER A 7 -5.69 -18.72 -29.64
CA SER A 7 -4.83 -19.23 -28.56
C SER A 7 -3.35 -18.92 -28.80
N HIS A 8 -2.56 -18.82 -27.72
CA HIS A 8 -1.13 -18.47 -27.82
C HIS A 8 -0.32 -19.49 -28.65
N ASP A 9 -0.72 -20.76 -28.69
CA ASP A 9 -0.08 -21.78 -29.51
C ASP A 9 -0.40 -21.66 -31.00
N ALA A 10 -1.61 -21.23 -31.34
CA ALA A 10 -1.95 -20.92 -32.73
C ALA A 10 -1.18 -19.69 -33.22
N ILE A 11 -1.04 -18.68 -32.36
CA ILE A 11 -0.23 -17.48 -32.63
C ILE A 11 1.25 -17.84 -32.80
N ALA A 12 1.80 -18.68 -31.92
CA ALA A 12 3.21 -19.09 -31.99
C ALA A 12 3.53 -19.84 -33.29
N ARG A 13 2.65 -20.76 -33.71
CA ARG A 13 2.78 -21.49 -34.98
C ARG A 13 2.68 -20.58 -36.19
N GLN A 14 1.73 -19.65 -36.18
CA GLN A 14 1.53 -18.72 -37.29
C GLN A 14 2.67 -17.70 -37.43
N LEU A 15 3.30 -17.30 -36.31
CA LEU A 15 4.41 -16.35 -36.29
C LEU A 15 5.80 -17.02 -36.30
N GLY A 16 5.87 -18.36 -36.29
CA GLY A 16 7.14 -19.10 -36.29
C GLY A 16 8.00 -18.87 -35.05
N ILE A 17 7.39 -18.50 -33.91
CA ILE A 17 8.13 -18.14 -32.69
C ILE A 17 8.68 -19.41 -32.02
N LYS A 18 10.01 -19.50 -31.94
CA LYS A 18 10.72 -20.56 -31.21
C LYS A 18 10.45 -20.39 -29.71
N GLY A 19 9.77 -21.35 -29.09
CA GLY A 19 9.35 -21.30 -27.68
C GLY A 19 7.84 -21.37 -27.43
N GLY A 20 7.02 -21.50 -28.49
CA GLY A 20 5.59 -21.82 -28.39
C GLY A 20 4.75 -20.76 -27.66
N ALA A 21 3.60 -21.16 -27.11
CA ALA A 21 2.71 -20.27 -26.36
C ALA A 21 3.40 -19.48 -25.23
N ARG A 22 4.45 -20.04 -24.60
CA ARG A 22 5.13 -19.39 -23.47
C ARG A 22 5.94 -18.16 -23.90
N ALA A 23 6.61 -18.25 -25.06
CA ALA A 23 7.32 -17.12 -25.65
C ALA A 23 6.33 -16.00 -26.05
N VAL A 24 5.22 -16.36 -26.69
CA VAL A 24 4.15 -15.42 -27.06
C VAL A 24 3.57 -14.70 -25.85
N SER A 25 3.26 -15.44 -24.78
CA SER A 25 2.73 -14.84 -23.55
C SER A 25 3.73 -13.88 -22.91
N LYS A 26 5.01 -14.23 -22.86
CA LYS A 26 6.06 -13.38 -22.29
C LYS A 26 6.24 -12.09 -23.09
N ASP A 27 6.28 -12.18 -24.42
CA ASP A 27 6.40 -11.01 -25.30
C ASP A 27 5.16 -10.12 -25.21
N MET A 28 3.97 -10.70 -25.10
CA MET A 28 2.74 -9.94 -24.89
C MET A 28 2.75 -9.22 -23.54
N THR A 29 3.14 -9.89 -22.46
CA THR A 29 3.28 -9.24 -21.14
C THR A 29 4.31 -8.11 -21.19
N ARG A 30 5.43 -8.30 -21.89
CA ARG A 30 6.46 -7.26 -22.08
C ARG A 30 5.94 -6.07 -22.88
N ALA A 31 5.20 -6.32 -23.96
CA ALA A 31 4.60 -5.28 -24.78
C ALA A 31 3.54 -4.49 -23.99
N LEU A 32 2.70 -5.17 -23.21
CA LEU A 32 1.72 -4.53 -22.33
C LEU A 32 2.41 -3.69 -21.24
N ALA A 33 3.46 -4.21 -20.60
CA ALA A 33 4.24 -3.47 -19.62
C ALA A 33 4.90 -2.23 -20.24
N SER A 34 5.46 -2.36 -21.44
CA SER A 34 6.04 -1.23 -22.18
C SER A 34 4.99 -0.19 -22.55
N ALA A 35 3.80 -0.61 -22.98
CA ALA A 35 2.70 0.29 -23.30
C ALA A 35 2.18 1.00 -22.05
N ALA A 36 2.04 0.28 -20.93
CA ALA A 36 1.66 0.86 -19.65
C ALA A 36 2.70 1.89 -19.18
N LYS A 37 4.00 1.60 -19.34
CA LYS A 37 5.07 2.54 -19.02
C LYS A 37 5.02 3.79 -19.90
N ALA A 38 4.86 3.64 -21.22
CA ALA A 38 4.74 4.78 -22.12
C ALA A 38 3.50 5.64 -21.81
N GLN A 39 2.39 4.99 -21.44
CA GLN A 39 1.18 5.69 -20.99
C GLN A 39 1.42 6.45 -19.68
N GLN A 40 2.13 5.85 -18.73
CA GLN A 40 2.50 6.50 -17.48
C GLN A 40 3.40 7.71 -17.73
N GLU A 41 4.47 7.56 -18.53
CA GLU A 41 5.36 8.66 -18.90
C GLU A 41 4.60 9.81 -19.58
N SER A 42 3.67 9.49 -20.49
CA SER A 42 2.80 10.50 -21.11
C SER A 42 1.89 11.19 -20.09
N SER A 43 1.36 10.45 -19.11
CA SER A 43 0.53 11.01 -18.05
C SER A 43 1.33 11.94 -17.15
N GLU A 44 2.56 11.57 -16.80
CA GLU A 44 3.48 12.37 -15.99
C GLU A 44 3.85 13.68 -16.71
N GLN A 45 4.08 13.64 -18.03
CA GLN A 45 4.31 14.84 -18.83
C GLN A 45 3.12 15.80 -18.82
N LEU A 46 1.89 15.28 -18.91
CA LEU A 46 0.69 16.11 -18.83
C LEU A 46 0.52 16.74 -17.45
N LEU A 47 0.81 15.99 -16.38
CA LEU A 47 0.80 16.51 -15.01
C LEU A 47 1.83 17.64 -14.84
N ASP A 48 3.05 17.46 -15.34
CA ASP A 48 4.11 18.46 -15.27
C ASP A 48 3.74 19.77 -16.01
N ILE A 49 3.13 19.66 -17.21
CA ILE A 49 2.63 20.83 -17.95
C ILE A 49 1.57 21.57 -17.13
N GLU A 50 0.64 20.85 -16.51
CA GLU A 50 -0.44 21.46 -15.74
C GLU A 50 0.08 22.11 -14.46
N ILE A 51 0.99 21.46 -13.74
CA ILE A 51 1.67 22.04 -12.57
C ILE A 51 2.38 23.34 -12.96
N LYS A 52 3.12 23.36 -14.09
CA LYS A 52 3.79 24.57 -14.59
C LYS A 52 2.81 25.69 -14.93
N ARG A 53 1.61 25.37 -15.43
CA ARG A 53 0.56 26.38 -15.67
C ARG A 53 0.03 26.95 -14.37
N LEU A 54 -0.24 26.10 -13.38
CA LEU A 54 -0.68 26.53 -12.05
C LEU A 54 0.38 27.40 -11.36
N ASP A 55 1.66 27.03 -11.43
CA ASP A 55 2.76 27.80 -10.85
C ASP A 55 2.88 29.19 -11.50
N ARG A 56 2.67 29.32 -12.82
CA ARG A 56 2.63 30.62 -13.51
C ARG A 56 1.46 31.49 -13.05
N LEU A 57 0.26 30.91 -12.90
CA LEU A 57 -0.89 31.64 -12.37
C LEU A 57 -0.66 32.10 -10.94
N MET A 58 -0.08 31.23 -10.11
CA MET A 58 0.26 31.54 -8.73
C MET A 58 1.29 32.66 -8.66
N GLN A 59 2.37 32.63 -9.46
CA GLN A 59 3.34 33.73 -9.54
C GLN A 59 2.70 35.08 -9.87
N ALA A 60 1.68 35.11 -10.74
CA ALA A 60 1.01 36.34 -11.11
C ALA A 60 0.07 36.89 -10.01
N LEU A 61 -0.57 36.00 -9.25
CA LEU A 61 -1.55 36.37 -8.22
C LEU A 61 -0.92 36.58 -6.84
N TRP A 62 0.21 35.92 -6.56
CA TRP A 62 0.85 35.91 -5.25
C TRP A 62 1.14 37.31 -4.69
N PRO A 63 1.69 38.28 -5.45
CA PRO A 63 1.92 39.61 -4.92
C PRO A 63 0.62 40.33 -4.51
N LYS A 64 -0.47 40.14 -5.27
CA LYS A 64 -1.78 40.74 -4.96
C LYS A 64 -2.42 40.10 -3.72
N ALA A 65 -2.27 38.79 -3.58
CA ALA A 65 -2.74 38.08 -2.40
C ALA A 65 -2.01 38.55 -1.14
N LEU A 66 -0.68 38.76 -1.23
CA LEU A 66 0.12 39.32 -0.13
C LEU A 66 -0.23 40.78 0.20
N ASP A 67 -0.68 41.55 -0.78
CA ASP A 67 -1.16 42.93 -0.61
C ASP A 67 -2.57 43.01 0.01
N GLY A 68 -3.22 41.86 0.24
CA GLY A 68 -4.53 41.78 0.90
C GLY A 68 -5.73 41.81 -0.04
N ASP A 69 -5.55 41.65 -1.36
CA ASP A 69 -6.66 41.47 -2.29
C ASP A 69 -7.34 40.12 -2.01
N VAL A 70 -8.51 40.17 -1.37
CA VAL A 70 -9.30 38.99 -0.98
C VAL A 70 -9.61 38.09 -2.18
N LYS A 71 -9.86 38.66 -3.36
CA LYS A 71 -10.13 37.86 -4.57
C LYS A 71 -8.88 37.13 -5.05
N ALA A 72 -7.71 37.76 -4.91
CA ALA A 72 -6.45 37.11 -5.22
C ALA A 72 -6.12 36.00 -4.22
N VAL A 73 -6.42 36.19 -2.92
CA VAL A 73 -6.27 35.15 -1.89
C VAL A 73 -7.16 33.95 -2.19
N GLU A 74 -8.44 34.16 -2.50
CA GLU A 74 -9.36 33.07 -2.88
C GLU A 74 -8.91 32.34 -4.15
N ALA A 75 -8.38 33.07 -5.14
CA ALA A 75 -7.85 32.45 -6.35
C ALA A 75 -6.58 31.62 -6.06
N CYS A 76 -5.67 32.13 -5.23
CA CYS A 76 -4.48 31.40 -4.80
C CYS A 76 -4.84 30.12 -4.02
N GLU A 77 -5.82 30.18 -3.11
CA GLU A 77 -6.31 29.02 -2.35
C GLU A 77 -6.81 27.92 -3.31
N LYS A 78 -7.65 28.27 -4.30
CA LYS A 78 -8.14 27.32 -5.31
C LYS A 78 -7.00 26.69 -6.14
N LEU A 79 -5.99 27.48 -6.50
CA LEU A 79 -4.82 26.99 -7.22
C LEU A 79 -3.99 26.02 -6.38
N ILE A 80 -3.76 26.33 -5.10
CA ILE A 80 -3.05 25.47 -4.15
C ILE A 80 -3.82 24.16 -3.96
N THR A 81 -5.14 24.21 -3.74
CA THR A 81 -5.98 23.04 -3.59
C THR A 81 -5.94 22.14 -4.84
N ARG A 82 -6.01 22.73 -6.04
CA ARG A 82 -5.88 21.96 -7.29
C ARG A 82 -4.49 21.32 -7.44
N ARG A 83 -3.43 22.01 -7.04
CA ARG A 83 -2.05 21.50 -7.07
C ARG A 83 -1.87 20.35 -6.09
N SER A 84 -2.40 20.48 -4.87
CA SER A 84 -2.40 19.41 -3.87
C SER A 84 -3.14 18.17 -4.35
N TYR A 85 -4.26 18.33 -5.06
CA TYR A 85 -5.00 17.21 -5.66
C TYR A 85 -4.19 16.50 -6.76
N LEU A 86 -3.57 17.26 -7.68
CA LEU A 86 -2.76 16.69 -8.76
C LEU A 86 -1.49 15.98 -8.26
N LEU A 87 -0.93 16.44 -7.13
CA LEU A 87 0.23 15.83 -6.49
C LEU A 87 -0.14 14.71 -5.49
N GLY A 88 -1.43 14.49 -5.24
CA GLY A 88 -1.91 13.50 -4.26
C GLY A 88 -1.67 13.89 -2.80
N LEU A 89 -1.28 15.13 -2.50
CA LEU A 89 -1.03 15.60 -1.13
C LEU A 89 -2.30 15.60 -0.28
N ASP A 90 -3.45 15.80 -0.91
CA ASP A 90 -4.76 15.77 -0.24
C ASP A 90 -5.21 14.34 0.15
N GLN A 91 -4.61 13.33 -0.49
CA GLN A 91 -4.84 11.92 -0.17
C GLN A 91 -3.84 11.39 0.86
N MET A 92 -2.92 12.23 1.35
CA MET A 92 -1.95 11.83 2.36
C MET A 92 -2.46 12.23 3.74
N ASN A 93 -2.54 11.27 4.65
CA ASN A 93 -2.83 11.55 6.05
C ASN A 93 -1.67 12.32 6.70
N ARG A 94 -1.87 12.80 7.93
CA ARG A 94 -0.82 13.55 8.68
C ARG A 94 0.50 12.80 8.86
N ASN A 95 0.52 11.48 8.71
CA ASN A 95 1.69 10.62 8.80
C ASN A 95 2.29 10.29 7.41
N GLY A 96 1.79 10.91 6.34
CA GLY A 96 2.23 10.69 4.96
C GLY A 96 1.72 9.40 4.32
N ALA A 97 0.81 8.67 4.98
CA ALA A 97 0.24 7.45 4.42
C ALA A 97 -1.02 7.77 3.60
N GLN A 98 -1.25 7.01 2.52
CA GLN A 98 -2.42 7.24 1.66
C GLN A 98 -3.72 6.93 2.40
N ASP A 99 -4.63 7.90 2.43
CA ASP A 99 -5.99 7.79 2.95
C ASP A 99 -6.79 6.89 2.01
N GLY A 100 -7.00 5.65 2.46
CA GLY A 100 -7.74 4.63 1.72
C GLY A 100 -7.18 3.23 1.88
N ASP A 101 -5.94 3.09 2.34
CA ASP A 101 -5.37 1.77 2.53
C ASP A 101 -5.71 1.21 3.93
N VAL A 102 -6.48 0.12 3.97
CA VAL A 102 -6.78 -0.62 5.20
C VAL A 102 -5.47 -1.04 5.90
N LEU A 103 -4.38 -1.24 5.14
CA LEU A 103 -3.04 -1.45 5.68
C LEU A 103 -2.49 -0.23 6.44
N SER A 104 -2.75 0.99 5.96
CA SER A 104 -2.33 2.22 6.63
C SER A 104 -3.06 2.39 7.98
N LEU A 105 -4.37 2.08 7.99
CA LEU A 105 -5.17 2.07 9.21
C LEU A 105 -4.67 1.02 10.21
N LEU A 106 -4.42 -0.21 9.76
CA LEU A 106 -3.86 -1.29 10.57
C LEU A 106 -2.46 -0.95 11.09
N GLY A 107 -1.61 -0.32 10.28
CA GLY A 107 -0.28 0.14 10.69
C GLY A 107 -0.34 1.15 11.83
N SER A 108 -1.23 2.15 11.71
CA SER A 108 -1.44 3.16 12.76
C SER A 108 -2.02 2.56 14.06
N LEU A 109 -2.93 1.59 13.95
CA LEU A 109 -3.48 0.87 15.09
C LEU A 109 -2.43 -0.03 15.77
N PHE A 110 -1.61 -0.71 14.98
CA PHE A 110 -0.55 -1.58 15.47
C PHE A 110 0.52 -0.79 16.23
N ASP A 111 0.90 0.38 15.73
CA ASP A 111 1.83 1.28 16.41
C ASP A 111 1.25 1.81 17.75
N SER A 112 -0.05 2.13 17.75
CA SER A 112 -0.79 2.53 18.95
C SER A 112 -0.96 1.40 19.99
N LEU A 113 -0.95 0.14 19.56
CA LEU A 113 -0.96 -1.04 20.44
C LEU A 113 0.44 -1.36 20.97
N ARG A 114 1.49 -1.15 20.17
CA ARG A 114 2.89 -1.36 20.58
C ARG A 114 3.33 -0.38 21.67
N GLY A 115 2.80 0.84 21.68
CA GLY A 115 3.02 1.80 22.77
C GLY A 115 2.32 1.42 24.08
N ARG A 116 1.30 0.55 24.04
CA ARG A 116 0.58 0.03 25.22
C ARG A 116 1.15 -1.29 25.74
N HIS A 117 1.88 -2.01 24.91
CA HIS A 117 2.53 -3.27 25.27
C HIS A 117 4.04 -3.04 25.39
N THR A 118 4.51 -2.68 26.58
CA THR A 118 5.89 -3.02 26.94
C THR A 118 5.99 -4.55 26.85
N PRO A 119 7.00 -5.14 26.20
CA PRO A 119 7.22 -6.58 26.29
C PRO A 119 7.36 -6.89 27.78
N ASP A 120 6.46 -7.69 28.33
CA ASP A 120 6.58 -8.19 29.69
C ASP A 120 7.99 -8.75 29.86
N GLU A 121 8.68 -8.29 30.92
CA GLU A 121 9.86 -8.99 31.41
C GLU A 121 9.50 -10.47 31.55
N VAL A 122 10.25 -11.33 30.88
CA VAL A 122 10.10 -12.77 31.00
C VAL A 122 10.42 -13.12 32.45
N VAL A 123 9.41 -13.31 33.29
CA VAL A 123 9.61 -13.81 34.65
C VAL A 123 10.04 -15.26 34.50
N GLU A 124 11.34 -15.53 34.70
CA GLU A 124 11.85 -16.90 34.81
C GLU A 124 11.11 -17.61 35.95
N ALA A 125 10.35 -18.64 35.60
CA ALA A 125 9.68 -19.49 36.57
C ALA A 125 10.74 -20.27 37.36
N HIS A 126 10.96 -19.88 38.61
CA HIS A 126 11.80 -20.62 39.54
C HIS A 126 11.02 -21.86 40.03
N VAL A 127 11.51 -23.05 39.69
CA VAL A 127 10.93 -24.32 40.16
C VAL A 127 11.20 -24.44 41.66
N VAL A 128 10.16 -24.30 42.47
CA VAL A 128 10.21 -24.61 43.91
C VAL A 128 10.06 -26.12 44.07
N GLY A 129 10.92 -26.70 44.91
CA GLY A 129 11.24 -28.13 45.01
C GLY A 129 10.09 -29.11 45.25
N GLU A 130 10.47 -30.37 45.04
CA GLU A 130 9.70 -31.63 45.01
C GLU A 130 8.56 -31.71 46.04
N ILE A 131 7.38 -32.09 45.55
CA ILE A 131 6.25 -32.53 46.39
C ILE A 131 6.52 -33.99 46.74
N GLU A 132 6.85 -34.27 48.00
CA GLU A 132 6.88 -35.63 48.56
C GLU A 132 5.49 -36.26 48.41
N SER A 133 5.45 -37.41 47.74
CA SER A 133 4.27 -38.26 47.59
C SER A 133 3.86 -38.81 48.95
N GLY A 134 2.70 -38.38 49.45
CA GLY A 134 2.09 -38.91 50.66
C GLY A 134 1.72 -40.37 50.52
N ASP A 135 2.05 -41.13 51.57
CA ASP A 135 1.78 -42.56 51.75
C ASP A 135 0.29 -42.89 51.55
N GLU A 136 0.04 -43.98 50.83
CA GLU A 136 -1.28 -44.58 50.60
C GLU A 136 -1.77 -45.26 51.89
N ASP A 137 -2.76 -44.64 52.55
CA ASP A 137 -3.53 -45.27 53.63
C ASP A 137 -4.61 -46.22 53.03
N ASP A 138 -4.42 -47.51 53.31
CA ASP A 138 -5.41 -48.54 53.68
C ASP A 138 -6.87 -48.37 53.19
N LEU A 139 -7.23 -49.19 52.20
CA LEU A 139 -8.60 -49.69 52.03
C LEU A 139 -8.57 -51.20 51.75
N ASP A 140 -8.44 -51.98 52.83
CA ASP A 140 -8.86 -53.38 52.90
C ASP A 140 -10.39 -53.44 53.01
N ASP A 141 -11.06 -53.83 51.93
CA ASP A 141 -12.45 -54.32 51.95
C ASP A 141 -12.52 -55.65 51.16
N GLU A 142 -12.40 -56.74 51.93
CA GLU A 142 -13.16 -58.00 51.90
C GLU A 142 -13.75 -58.60 50.59
N ASP A 143 -13.30 -59.85 50.33
CA ASP A 143 -14.12 -61.08 50.13
C ASP A 143 -14.33 -61.70 48.73
N ASP A 144 -14.48 -63.03 48.78
CA ASP A 144 -14.89 -64.05 47.80
C ASP A 144 -13.85 -64.75 46.89
N GLY A 145 -13.56 -66.02 47.21
CA GLY A 145 -12.94 -67.01 46.31
C GLY A 145 -12.28 -68.23 46.96
#